data_AF-V4RUG4-F1
#
_entry.id   AF-V4RUG4-F1
#
_cell.length_a   1.000
_cell.length_b   1.000
_cell.length_c   1.000
_cell.angle_alpha   90.00
_cell.angle_beta   90.00
_cell.angle_gamma   90.00
#
_symmetry.space_group_name_H-M   'P 1'
#
loop_
_entity.id
_entity.type
_entity.pdbx_description
1 polymer ?
#
loop_
_entity_poly.entity_id
_entity_poly.type
_entity_poly.pdbx_seq_one_letter_code
_entity_poly.pdbx_strand_id
1 'polypeptide(L)'
;MFWAIFVLGHDCGHGSFSESPLLNSFVGHILHSSILVPYNGWRISHRTHHQNHGNVEHDESWVPMPEKIYSKLDSSTRILRFSLPLPMLAYPAYLWYRSPGKDGSHFNPYSSLFSPGERKAVVISTACWTFMFGLLVYLSFVFGPITMFKLYGVPYLIFVMWLDFVTYLHHHGDDEHKLPWYRGKEWNYLRGGLTTVDRDYGIFNNIHHDIGTHVIHHLFPQIPHYHLVEAVRSRSH
;
A
#
# COMPACT_ATOMS: atom_id res chain seq x y z
N MET A 1 -9.57 8.57 -10.55
CA MET A 1 -9.12 7.61 -11.58
C MET A 1 -7.94 6.76 -11.10
N PHE A 2 -6.83 7.32 -10.60
CA PHE A 2 -5.68 6.51 -10.14
C PHE A 2 -5.94 5.65 -8.90
N TRP A 3 -6.81 6.11 -7.99
CA TRP A 3 -7.24 5.30 -6.86
C TRP A 3 -7.90 3.97 -7.29
N ALA A 4 -8.83 4.01 -8.25
CA ALA A 4 -9.45 2.80 -8.79
C ALA A 4 -8.43 1.85 -9.44
N ILE A 5 -7.44 2.41 -10.16
CA ILE A 5 -6.32 1.63 -10.73
C ILE A 5 -5.54 0.92 -9.61
N PHE A 6 -5.29 1.60 -8.51
CA PHE A 6 -4.60 1.01 -7.36
C PHE A 6 -5.41 -0.13 -6.76
N VAL A 7 -6.71 0.06 -6.50
CA VAL A 7 -7.57 -0.97 -5.91
C VAL A 7 -7.66 -2.21 -6.80
N LEU A 8 -7.86 -2.04 -8.11
CA LEU A 8 -7.89 -3.18 -9.04
C LEU A 8 -6.54 -3.92 -9.10
N GLY A 9 -5.42 -3.21 -9.05
CA GLY A 9 -4.10 -3.83 -8.97
C GLY A 9 -3.82 -4.48 -7.60
N HIS A 10 -4.41 -3.96 -6.53
CA HIS A 10 -4.36 -4.53 -5.19
C HIS A 10 -5.14 -5.85 -5.13
N ASP A 11 -6.33 -5.93 -5.72
CA ASP A 11 -7.07 -7.19 -5.90
C ASP A 11 -6.29 -8.21 -6.74
N CYS A 12 -5.63 -7.77 -7.81
CA CYS A 12 -4.70 -8.61 -8.55
C CYS A 12 -3.57 -9.12 -7.64
N GLY A 13 -3.07 -8.30 -6.73
CA GLY A 13 -2.03 -8.65 -5.75
C GLY A 13 -2.49 -9.75 -4.79
N HIS A 14 -3.75 -9.68 -4.35
CA HIS A 14 -4.41 -10.68 -3.51
C HIS A 14 -4.85 -11.93 -4.27
N GLY A 15 -4.93 -11.85 -5.59
CA GLY A 15 -5.44 -12.92 -6.45
C GLY A 15 -6.97 -13.00 -6.46
N SER A 16 -7.66 -11.95 -6.01
CA SER A 16 -9.12 -11.87 -5.92
C SER A 16 -9.76 -11.33 -7.21
N PHE A 17 -8.99 -10.61 -8.04
CA PHE A 17 -9.50 -10.04 -9.31
C PHE A 17 -9.94 -11.10 -10.33
N SER A 18 -9.29 -12.27 -10.36
CA SER A 18 -9.61 -13.38 -11.25
C SER A 18 -9.13 -14.70 -10.65
N GLU A 19 -9.76 -15.82 -11.02
CA GLU A 19 -9.27 -17.16 -10.68
C GLU A 19 -7.93 -17.50 -11.34
N SER A 20 -7.55 -16.81 -12.44
CA SER A 20 -6.30 -17.05 -13.16
C SER A 20 -5.12 -16.29 -12.55
N PRO A 21 -4.11 -16.96 -11.96
CA PRO A 21 -2.95 -16.28 -11.39
C PRO A 21 -2.13 -15.52 -12.45
N LEU A 22 -2.11 -16.03 -13.68
CA LEU A 22 -1.43 -15.37 -14.79
C LEU A 22 -2.12 -14.07 -15.19
N LEU A 23 -3.47 -14.08 -15.23
CA LEU A 23 -4.23 -12.87 -15.55
C LEU A 23 -4.05 -11.81 -14.47
N ASN A 24 -4.15 -12.19 -13.19
CA ASN A 24 -3.87 -11.30 -12.06
C ASN A 24 -2.47 -10.69 -12.16
N SER A 25 -1.46 -11.51 -12.46
CA SER A 25 -0.09 -11.01 -12.62
C SER A 25 0.01 -10.01 -13.77
N PHE A 26 -0.54 -10.34 -14.94
CA PHE A 26 -0.48 -9.48 -16.12
C PHE A 26 -1.20 -8.13 -15.88
N VAL A 27 -2.45 -8.17 -15.43
CA VAL A 27 -3.26 -6.98 -15.16
C VAL A 27 -2.65 -6.15 -14.04
N GLY A 28 -2.17 -6.80 -12.97
CA GLY A 28 -1.50 -6.14 -11.85
C GLY A 28 -0.27 -5.35 -12.29
N HIS A 29 0.59 -5.91 -13.15
CA HIS A 29 1.73 -5.15 -13.70
C HIS A 29 1.31 -3.93 -14.51
N ILE A 30 0.29 -4.05 -15.36
CA ILE A 30 -0.21 -2.91 -16.16
C ILE A 30 -0.73 -1.81 -15.23
N LEU A 31 -1.65 -2.18 -14.33
CA LEU A 31 -2.32 -1.23 -13.45
C LEU A 31 -1.33 -0.53 -12.52
N HIS A 32 -0.54 -1.29 -11.75
CA HIS A 32 0.38 -0.69 -10.78
C HIS A 32 1.53 0.06 -11.44
N SER A 33 2.10 -0.44 -12.54
CA SER A 33 3.15 0.32 -13.24
C SER A 33 2.62 1.66 -13.75
N SER A 34 1.37 1.70 -14.25
CA SER A 34 0.74 2.94 -14.76
C SER A 34 0.57 4.04 -13.71
N ILE A 35 0.68 3.71 -12.42
CA ILE A 35 0.67 4.63 -11.28
C ILE A 35 1.99 4.57 -10.49
N LEU A 36 3.09 4.17 -11.14
CA LEU A 36 4.45 4.13 -10.58
C LEU A 36 4.58 3.30 -9.29
N VAL A 37 3.84 2.19 -9.18
CA VAL A 37 3.98 1.18 -8.12
C VAL A 37 4.65 -0.08 -8.70
N PRO A 38 5.76 -0.58 -8.14
CA PRO A 38 6.36 -1.83 -8.59
C PRO A 38 5.52 -3.02 -8.13
N TYR A 39 4.69 -3.57 -9.03
CA TYR A 39 3.64 -4.54 -8.69
C TYR A 39 4.10 -5.68 -7.74
N ASN A 40 5.07 -6.53 -8.10
CA ASN A 40 5.46 -7.61 -7.19
C ASN A 40 6.22 -7.11 -5.95
N GLY A 41 6.98 -6.03 -6.08
CA GLY A 41 7.67 -5.43 -4.93
C GLY A 41 6.67 -5.05 -3.85
N TRP A 42 5.64 -4.29 -4.24
CA TRP A 42 4.53 -3.89 -3.38
C TRP A 42 3.65 -5.07 -2.97
N ARG A 43 3.29 -5.98 -3.89
CA ARG A 43 2.44 -7.14 -3.59
C ARG A 43 3.04 -8.03 -2.49
N ILE A 44 4.35 -8.27 -2.54
CA ILE A 44 5.02 -9.11 -1.55
C ILE A 44 5.08 -8.41 -0.19
N SER A 45 5.45 -7.13 -0.13
CA SER A 45 5.46 -6.38 1.13
C SER A 45 4.05 -6.20 1.70
N HIS A 46 3.05 -6.00 0.85
CA HIS A 46 1.65 -5.95 1.23
C HIS A 46 1.14 -7.29 1.78
N ARG A 47 1.53 -8.42 1.18
CA ARG A 47 1.26 -9.75 1.76
C ARG A 47 1.91 -9.91 3.13
N THR A 48 3.15 -9.44 3.30
CA THR A 48 3.84 -9.44 4.60
C THR A 48 3.10 -8.57 5.63
N HIS A 49 2.59 -7.40 5.22
CA HIS A 49 1.73 -6.55 6.04
C HIS A 49 0.47 -7.32 6.49
N HIS A 50 -0.27 -7.93 5.56
CA HIS A 50 -1.44 -8.74 5.92
C HIS A 50 -1.11 -9.90 6.85
N GLN A 51 0.07 -10.51 6.74
CA GLN A 51 0.47 -11.61 7.64
C GLN A 51 0.88 -11.13 9.04
N ASN A 52 1.21 -9.85 9.20
CA ASN A 52 1.84 -9.30 10.41
C ASN A 52 1.14 -8.05 10.96
N HIS A 53 -0.02 -7.67 10.45
CA HIS A 53 -0.69 -6.41 10.81
C HIS A 53 -0.88 -6.29 12.33
N GLY A 54 -0.62 -5.10 12.88
CA GLY A 54 -0.69 -4.84 14.32
C GLY A 54 0.45 -5.46 15.15
N ASN A 55 1.47 -6.05 14.51
CA ASN A 55 2.71 -6.48 15.16
C ASN A 55 3.78 -5.37 15.07
N VAL A 56 4.28 -4.88 16.20
CA VAL A 56 5.25 -3.77 16.22
C VAL A 56 6.60 -4.12 15.57
N GLU A 57 6.94 -5.40 15.46
CA GLU A 57 8.25 -5.84 14.98
C GLU A 57 8.21 -6.27 13.51
N HIS A 58 7.10 -6.87 13.08
CA HIS A 58 7.02 -7.55 11.78
C HIS A 58 6.16 -6.82 10.75
N ASP A 59 5.25 -5.93 11.16
CA ASP A 59 4.42 -5.16 10.24
C ASP A 59 5.23 -4.11 9.44
N GLU A 60 4.87 -3.85 8.18
CA GLU A 60 5.67 -3.11 7.19
C GLU A 60 5.50 -1.59 7.18
N SER A 61 4.28 -1.11 7.40
CA SER A 61 3.93 0.29 7.18
C SER A 61 3.22 0.90 8.40
N TRP A 62 3.49 2.18 8.64
CA TRP A 62 2.85 2.97 9.70
C TRP A 62 2.92 2.37 11.12
N VAL A 63 3.97 1.60 11.40
CA VAL A 63 4.22 1.06 12.74
C VAL A 63 4.61 2.18 13.72
N PRO A 64 4.11 2.16 14.97
CA PRO A 64 4.55 3.06 16.02
C PRO A 64 6.05 3.03 16.17
N MET A 65 6.67 4.20 16.01
CA MET A 65 8.12 4.31 16.02
C MET A 65 8.66 4.23 17.45
N PRO A 66 9.55 3.28 17.77
CA PRO A 66 10.25 3.27 19.04
C PRO A 66 11.11 4.53 19.22
N GLU A 67 11.17 5.08 20.43
CA GLU A 67 11.95 6.28 20.77
C GLU A 67 13.43 6.17 20.37
N LYS A 68 14.01 4.96 20.51
CA LYS A 68 15.38 4.66 20.09
C LYS A 68 15.61 4.83 18.59
N ILE A 69 14.60 4.59 17.76
CA ILE A 69 14.66 4.82 16.31
C ILE A 69 14.44 6.30 16.03
N TYR A 70 13.42 6.90 16.64
CA TYR A 70 13.09 8.32 16.47
C TYR A 70 14.27 9.25 16.76
N SER A 71 14.96 9.02 17.89
CA SER A 71 16.10 9.84 18.33
C SER A 71 17.30 9.79 17.37
N LYS A 72 17.39 8.75 16.52
CA LYS A 72 18.44 8.59 15.51
C LYS A 72 18.07 9.10 14.13
N LEU A 73 16.82 9.46 13.89
CA LEU A 73 16.40 10.02 12.60
C LEU A 73 17.07 11.36 12.34
N ASP A 74 17.48 11.58 11.11
CA ASP A 74 17.89 12.89 10.63
C ASP A 74 16.66 13.84 10.52
N SER A 75 16.93 15.14 10.49
CA SER A 75 15.88 16.16 10.47
C SER A 75 14.96 16.04 9.27
N SER A 76 15.46 15.64 8.10
CA SER A 76 14.64 15.55 6.88
C SER A 76 13.64 14.40 6.97
N THR A 77 14.07 13.24 7.48
CA THR A 77 13.17 12.10 7.73
C THR A 77 12.13 12.44 8.78
N ARG A 78 12.49 13.17 9.85
CA ARG A 78 11.52 13.61 10.87
C ARG A 78 10.48 14.55 10.29
N ILE A 79 10.91 15.54 9.51
CA ILE A 79 10.01 16.50 8.85
C ILE A 79 9.06 15.76 7.88
N LEU A 80 9.61 14.89 7.02
CA LEU A 80 8.81 14.09 6.09
C LEU A 80 7.77 13.22 6.81
N ARG A 81 8.13 12.61 7.95
CA ARG A 81 7.25 11.66 8.66
C ARG A 81 6.29 12.26 9.66
N PHE A 82 6.56 13.45 10.19
CA PHE A 82 5.80 14.00 11.32
C PHE A 82 5.32 15.45 11.12
N SER A 83 5.53 16.07 9.96
CA SER A 83 5.07 17.44 9.68
C SER A 83 4.06 17.47 8.54
N LEU A 84 2.76 17.54 8.87
CA LEU A 84 1.70 17.63 7.87
C LEU A 84 1.94 18.79 6.89
N PRO A 85 1.68 18.59 5.57
CA PRO A 85 1.09 17.40 4.94
C PRO A 85 2.11 16.35 4.47
N LEU A 86 3.40 16.52 4.76
CA LEU A 86 4.49 15.73 4.17
C LEU A 86 4.40 14.20 4.37
N PRO A 87 3.86 13.67 5.48
CA PRO A 87 3.72 12.22 5.65
C PRO A 87 2.80 11.60 4.60
N MET A 88 1.91 12.39 4.00
CA MET A 88 1.02 11.97 2.92
C MET A 88 1.75 11.87 1.56
N LEU A 89 3.02 12.26 1.50
CA LEU A 89 3.88 12.11 0.33
C LEU A 89 4.96 11.04 0.57
N ALA A 90 4.85 10.26 1.64
CA ALA A 90 5.88 9.33 2.06
C ALA A 90 5.87 8.04 1.25
N TYR A 91 4.74 7.64 0.64
CA TYR A 91 4.62 6.37 -0.07
C TYR A 91 5.68 6.12 -1.16
N PRO A 92 6.02 7.05 -2.08
CA PRO A 92 7.12 6.85 -3.02
C PRO A 92 8.46 6.61 -2.32
N ALA A 93 8.77 7.38 -1.26
CA ALA A 93 9.99 7.18 -0.47
C ALA A 93 9.99 5.81 0.24
N TYR A 94 8.84 5.36 0.74
CA TYR A 94 8.67 4.02 1.30
C TYR A 94 8.94 2.91 0.26
N LEU A 95 8.55 3.09 -1.00
CA LEU A 95 8.88 2.13 -2.06
C LEU A 95 10.40 2.00 -2.25
N TRP A 96 11.13 3.11 -2.20
CA TRP A 96 12.59 3.13 -2.36
C TRP A 96 13.36 2.64 -1.12
N TYR A 97 12.94 3.05 0.08
CA TYR A 97 13.75 2.95 1.31
C TYR A 97 13.06 2.24 2.49
N ARG A 98 11.81 1.81 2.35
CA ARG A 98 10.95 1.27 3.42
C ARG A 98 10.77 2.25 4.59
N SER A 99 10.15 1.77 5.67
CA SER A 99 9.94 2.55 6.89
C SER A 99 11.21 2.66 7.72
N PRO A 100 11.45 3.79 8.43
CA PRO A 100 12.65 3.93 9.26
C PRO A 100 12.79 2.79 10.26
N GLY A 101 14.01 2.24 10.34
CA GLY A 101 14.30 1.03 11.12
C GLY A 101 14.16 -0.28 10.32
N LYS A 102 13.75 -0.21 9.05
CA LYS A 102 13.73 -1.34 8.12
C LYS A 102 14.60 -1.03 6.91
N ASP A 103 15.46 -1.95 6.53
CA ASP A 103 16.34 -1.80 5.37
C ASP A 103 15.75 -2.46 4.12
N GLY A 104 16.11 -1.93 2.96
CA GLY A 104 15.77 -2.53 1.67
C GLY A 104 14.87 -1.65 0.80
N SER A 105 14.54 -2.18 -0.38
CA SER A 105 13.82 -1.47 -1.42
C SER A 105 12.84 -2.40 -2.12
N HIS A 106 11.70 -1.87 -2.55
CA HIS A 106 10.72 -2.63 -3.32
C HIS A 106 11.19 -2.92 -4.75
N PHE A 107 12.24 -2.22 -5.21
CA PHE A 107 12.82 -2.36 -6.55
C PHE A 107 14.05 -3.28 -6.58
N ASN A 108 14.68 -3.53 -5.43
CA ASN A 108 15.90 -4.33 -5.35
C ASN A 108 15.55 -5.81 -5.09
N PRO A 109 15.82 -6.74 -6.04
CA PRO A 109 15.53 -8.15 -5.85
C PRO A 109 16.31 -8.79 -4.69
N TYR A 110 17.40 -8.17 -4.24
CA TYR A 110 18.20 -8.64 -3.08
C TYR A 110 17.80 -7.96 -1.77
N SER A 111 16.73 -7.16 -1.77
CA SER A 111 16.14 -6.59 -0.56
C SER A 111 15.73 -7.68 0.43
N SER A 112 15.86 -7.41 1.73
CA SER A 112 15.41 -8.31 2.79
C SER A 112 13.89 -8.52 2.81
N LEU A 113 13.14 -7.77 1.99
CA LEU A 113 11.71 -7.98 1.75
C LEU A 113 11.41 -9.30 1.04
N PHE A 114 12.37 -9.86 0.30
CA PHE A 114 12.10 -10.90 -0.68
C PHE A 114 12.91 -12.17 -0.40
N SER A 115 12.24 -13.30 -0.51
CA SER A 115 12.90 -14.60 -0.54
C SER A 115 13.67 -14.80 -1.87
N PRO A 116 14.68 -15.69 -1.92
CA PRO A 116 15.40 -15.96 -3.17
C PRO A 116 14.52 -16.38 -4.35
N GLY A 117 13.37 -17.03 -4.09
CA GLY A 117 12.41 -17.45 -5.13
C GLY A 117 11.64 -16.29 -5.77
N GLU A 118 11.55 -15.14 -5.10
CA GLU A 118 10.75 -13.99 -5.54
C GLU A 118 11.53 -12.99 -6.39
N ARG A 119 12.87 -13.12 -6.41
CA ARG A 119 13.78 -12.17 -7.07
C ARG A 119 13.42 -11.90 -8.53
N LYS A 120 13.06 -12.95 -9.28
CA LYS A 120 12.67 -12.81 -10.69
C LYS A 120 11.42 -11.95 -10.85
N ALA A 121 10.43 -12.12 -9.98
CA ALA A 121 9.19 -11.35 -10.01
C ALA A 121 9.45 -9.86 -9.72
N VAL A 122 10.36 -9.57 -8.79
CA VAL A 122 10.81 -8.20 -8.48
C VAL A 122 11.53 -7.58 -9.68
N VAL A 123 12.44 -8.31 -10.34
CA VAL A 123 13.13 -7.82 -11.55
C VAL A 123 12.13 -7.47 -12.65
N ILE A 124 11.14 -8.32 -12.90
CA ILE A 124 10.09 -8.06 -13.91
C ILE A 124 9.30 -6.80 -13.54
N SER A 125 8.92 -6.65 -12.27
CA SER A 125 8.14 -5.49 -11.82
C SER A 125 8.93 -4.19 -11.91
N THR A 126 10.22 -4.22 -11.54
CA THR A 126 11.13 -3.09 -11.71
C THR A 126 11.29 -2.73 -13.18
N ALA A 127 11.40 -3.72 -14.08
CA ALA A 127 11.47 -3.47 -15.52
C ALA A 127 10.18 -2.81 -16.07
N CYS A 128 9.00 -3.30 -15.69
CA CYS A 128 7.72 -2.69 -16.06
C CYS A 128 7.59 -1.25 -15.54
N TRP A 129 8.01 -1.01 -14.29
CA TRP A 129 8.04 0.32 -13.71
C TRP A 129 8.99 1.25 -14.46
N THR A 130 10.22 0.79 -14.74
CA THR A 130 11.23 1.57 -15.48
C THR A 130 10.75 1.91 -16.89
N PHE A 131 10.08 0.97 -17.55
CA PHE A 131 9.47 1.22 -18.85
C PHE A 131 8.39 2.31 -18.77
N MET A 132 7.47 2.22 -17.80
CA MET A 132 6.43 3.25 -17.64
C MET A 132 7.03 4.61 -17.29
N PHE A 133 8.02 4.66 -16.40
CA PHE A 133 8.71 5.89 -16.05
C PHE A 133 9.40 6.51 -17.28
N GLY A 134 10.11 5.69 -18.07
CA GLY A 134 10.72 6.12 -19.34
C GLY A 134 9.69 6.64 -20.34
N LEU A 135 8.52 5.99 -20.44
CA LEU A 135 7.40 6.45 -21.26
C LEU A 135 6.90 7.82 -20.82
N LEU A 136 6.69 8.05 -19.52
CA LEU A 136 6.25 9.35 -18.99
C LEU A 136 7.28 10.46 -19.25
N VAL A 137 8.57 10.15 -19.12
CA VAL A 137 9.65 11.08 -19.47
C VAL A 137 9.62 11.40 -20.96
N TYR A 138 9.51 10.40 -21.83
CA TYR A 138 9.39 10.60 -23.28
C TYR A 138 8.16 11.46 -23.63
N LEU A 139 6.99 11.15 -23.07
CA LEU A 139 5.77 11.93 -23.29
C LEU A 139 5.91 13.38 -22.79
N SER A 140 6.74 13.62 -21.76
CA SER A 140 7.05 14.97 -21.28
C SER A 140 7.87 15.78 -22.29
N PHE A 141 8.72 15.14 -23.08
CA PHE A 141 9.40 15.79 -24.20
C PHE A 141 8.47 16.03 -25.41
N VAL A 142 7.51 15.13 -25.66
CA VAL A 142 6.57 15.24 -26.79
C VAL A 142 5.48 16.29 -26.55
N PHE A 143 4.82 16.24 -25.39
CA PHE A 143 3.65 17.08 -25.07
C PHE A 143 3.98 18.28 -24.18
N GLY A 144 5.23 18.36 -23.70
CA GLY A 144 5.72 19.39 -22.79
C GLY A 144 5.56 19.00 -21.31
N PRO A 145 6.54 19.34 -20.46
CA PRO A 145 6.57 18.91 -19.06
C PRO A 145 5.42 19.51 -18.24
N ILE A 146 4.98 20.73 -18.54
CA ILE A 146 3.85 21.38 -17.84
C ILE A 146 2.55 20.64 -18.14
N THR A 147 2.34 20.22 -19.38
CA THR A 147 1.16 19.46 -19.79
C THR A 147 1.14 18.10 -19.09
N MET A 148 2.26 17.38 -19.11
CA MET A 148 2.38 16.09 -18.42
C MET A 148 2.24 16.22 -16.90
N PHE A 149 2.77 17.29 -16.31
CA PHE A 149 2.58 17.57 -14.90
C PHE A 149 1.09 17.77 -14.57
N LYS A 150 0.33 18.50 -15.38
CA LYS A 150 -1.11 18.69 -15.18
C LYS A 150 -1.91 17.40 -15.38
N LEU A 151 -1.60 16.63 -16.43
CA LEU A 151 -2.38 15.45 -16.82
C LEU A 151 -2.05 14.19 -15.98
N TYR A 152 -0.80 14.07 -15.53
CA TYR A 152 -0.32 12.89 -14.82
C TYR A 152 0.23 13.25 -13.43
N GLY A 153 1.11 14.25 -13.34
CA GLY A 153 1.79 14.62 -12.10
C GLY A 153 0.83 15.03 -10.98
N VAL A 154 -0.11 15.94 -11.25
CA VAL A 154 -1.11 16.41 -10.28
C VAL A 154 -2.04 15.26 -9.84
N PRO A 155 -2.68 14.49 -10.74
CA PRO A 155 -3.43 13.31 -10.35
C PRO A 155 -2.62 12.28 -9.55
N TYR A 156 -1.34 12.08 -9.89
CA TYR A 156 -0.44 11.18 -9.16
C TYR A 156 -0.20 11.65 -7.73
N LEU A 157 0.10 12.93 -7.53
CA LEU A 157 0.29 13.50 -6.19
C LEU A 157 -0.96 13.39 -5.33
N ILE A 158 -2.14 13.67 -5.92
CA ILE A 158 -3.43 13.50 -5.23
C ILE A 158 -3.62 12.04 -4.83
N PHE A 159 -3.32 11.09 -5.73
CA PHE A 159 -3.40 9.67 -5.44
C PHE A 159 -2.46 9.25 -4.29
N VAL A 160 -1.20 9.69 -4.32
CA VAL A 160 -0.22 9.38 -3.27
C VAL A 160 -0.70 9.89 -1.90
N MET A 161 -1.15 11.15 -1.85
CA MET A 161 -1.72 11.73 -0.62
C MET A 161 -2.94 10.97 -0.12
N TRP A 162 -3.83 10.60 -1.05
CA TRP A 162 -5.03 9.86 -0.71
C TRP A 162 -4.73 8.45 -0.20
N LEU A 163 -3.78 7.75 -0.83
CA LEU A 163 -3.35 6.42 -0.42
C LEU A 163 -2.77 6.41 1.00
N ASP A 164 -1.84 7.31 1.31
CA ASP A 164 -1.25 7.41 2.64
C ASP A 164 -2.31 7.79 3.68
N PHE A 165 -3.22 8.72 3.35
CA PHE A 165 -4.30 9.13 4.25
C PHE A 165 -5.27 7.99 4.57
N VAL A 166 -5.79 7.31 3.55
CA VAL A 166 -6.73 6.18 3.71
C VAL A 166 -6.07 5.03 4.47
N THR A 167 -4.83 4.71 4.14
CA THR A 167 -4.06 3.68 4.86
C THR A 167 -3.91 4.07 6.33
N TYR A 168 -3.55 5.31 6.63
CA TYR A 168 -3.46 5.77 8.02
C TYR A 168 -4.79 5.61 8.76
N LEU A 169 -5.90 6.10 8.18
CA LEU A 169 -7.23 6.05 8.81
C LEU A 169 -7.71 4.63 9.10
N HIS A 170 -7.41 3.68 8.23
CA HIS A 170 -7.82 2.28 8.41
C HIS A 170 -6.95 1.52 9.42
N HIS A 171 -5.76 2.01 9.73
CA HIS A 171 -4.79 1.33 10.60
C HIS A 171 -4.54 2.05 11.93
N HIS A 172 -5.15 3.22 12.14
CA HIS A 172 -4.98 4.03 13.33
C HIS A 172 -6.33 4.43 13.93
N GLY A 173 -6.41 4.28 15.24
CA GLY A 173 -7.50 4.76 16.06
C GLY A 173 -7.37 6.26 16.36
N ASP A 174 -8.46 6.84 16.83
CA ASP A 174 -8.47 8.17 17.45
C ASP A 174 -8.35 8.07 18.98
N ASP A 175 -8.44 9.21 19.66
CA ASP A 175 -8.32 9.27 21.12
C ASP A 175 -9.43 8.50 21.85
N GLU A 176 -10.60 8.35 21.23
CA GLU A 176 -11.74 7.62 21.78
C GLU A 176 -11.64 6.11 21.51
N HIS A 177 -11.08 5.73 20.35
CA HIS A 177 -10.99 4.35 19.87
C HIS A 177 -9.54 3.93 19.64
N LYS A 178 -8.75 3.85 20.72
CA LYS A 178 -7.33 3.45 20.64
C LYS A 178 -7.18 2.01 20.18
N LEU A 179 -6.37 1.79 19.14
CA LEU A 179 -6.03 0.48 18.63
C LEU A 179 -4.71 -0.01 19.24
N PRO A 180 -4.67 -1.20 19.85
CA PRO A 180 -3.45 -1.75 20.41
C PRO A 180 -2.48 -2.18 19.32
N TRP A 181 -1.20 -2.07 19.62
CA TRP A 181 -0.14 -2.75 18.86
C TRP A 181 0.49 -3.83 19.73
N TYR A 182 0.68 -5.02 19.18
CA TYR A 182 1.11 -6.20 19.94
C TYR A 182 2.58 -6.55 19.71
N ARG A 183 3.17 -7.26 20.67
CA ARG A 183 4.56 -7.76 20.63
C ARG A 183 4.64 -9.21 21.12
N GLY A 184 5.63 -9.95 20.62
CA GLY A 184 5.93 -11.30 21.08
C GLY A 184 4.70 -12.21 21.12
N LYS A 185 4.49 -12.89 22.26
CA LYS A 185 3.40 -13.87 22.45
C LYS A 185 2.00 -13.26 22.53
N GLU A 186 1.89 -11.94 22.73
CA GLU A 186 0.58 -11.26 22.74
C GLU A 186 0.00 -11.12 21.32
N TRP A 187 0.85 -11.10 20.31
CA TRP A 187 0.41 -11.01 18.93
C TRP A 187 -0.04 -12.38 18.41
N ASN A 188 -1.16 -12.39 17.68
CA ASN A 188 -1.53 -13.45 16.74
C ASN A 188 -2.29 -12.82 15.56
N TYR A 189 -2.41 -13.58 14.48
CA TYR A 189 -3.05 -13.12 13.25
C TYR A 189 -4.45 -12.53 13.50
N LEU A 190 -5.32 -13.23 14.22
CA LEU A 190 -6.69 -12.73 14.46
C LEU A 190 -6.70 -11.42 15.27
N ARG A 191 -5.92 -11.32 16.34
CA ARG A 191 -5.82 -10.09 17.15
C ARG A 191 -5.35 -8.91 16.31
N GLY A 192 -4.34 -9.12 15.47
CA GLY A 192 -3.87 -8.08 14.56
C GLY A 192 -4.92 -7.64 13.54
N GLY A 193 -5.72 -8.57 13.01
CA GLY A 193 -6.70 -8.23 11.96
C GLY A 193 -7.81 -7.34 12.53
N LEU A 194 -8.15 -7.58 13.79
CA LEU A 194 -9.12 -6.80 14.56
C LEU A 194 -8.60 -5.43 15.03
N THR A 195 -7.33 -5.08 14.77
CA THR A 195 -6.78 -3.74 15.02
C THR A 195 -6.80 -2.84 13.78
N THR A 196 -7.63 -3.18 12.81
CA THR A 196 -7.98 -2.29 11.70
C THR A 196 -9.36 -1.68 11.93
N VAL A 197 -9.67 -0.61 11.21
CA VAL A 197 -10.90 0.16 11.40
C VAL A 197 -11.64 0.25 10.10
N ASP A 198 -12.92 -0.11 10.11
CA ASP A 198 -13.80 0.14 8.99
C ASP A 198 -14.10 1.64 8.91
N ARG A 199 -14.01 2.22 7.71
CA ARG A 199 -14.28 3.64 7.46
C ARG A 199 -15.38 3.79 6.42
N ASP A 200 -16.44 4.48 6.82
CA ASP A 200 -17.51 4.88 5.90
C ASP A 200 -17.18 6.24 5.29
N TYR A 201 -16.91 6.25 3.98
CA TYR A 201 -16.65 7.45 3.19
C TYR A 201 -17.93 8.01 2.55
N GLY A 202 -19.10 7.52 2.94
CA GLY A 202 -20.42 7.93 2.47
C GLY A 202 -20.56 7.73 0.96
N ILE A 203 -20.90 8.81 0.24
CA ILE A 203 -21.07 8.78 -1.21
C ILE A 203 -19.79 8.37 -1.97
N PHE A 204 -18.63 8.41 -1.33
CA PHE A 204 -17.36 8.03 -1.93
C PHE A 204 -17.03 6.54 -1.78
N ASN A 205 -17.84 5.73 -1.08
CA ASN A 205 -17.58 4.29 -0.88
C ASN A 205 -17.41 3.52 -2.19
N ASN A 206 -18.27 3.80 -3.19
CA ASN A 206 -18.19 3.16 -4.50
C ASN A 206 -16.90 3.53 -5.25
N ILE A 207 -16.38 4.75 -5.03
CA ILE A 207 -15.08 5.17 -5.59
C ILE A 207 -13.95 4.51 -4.82
N HIS A 208 -14.16 4.22 -3.53
CA HIS A 208 -13.27 3.44 -2.69
C HIS A 208 -13.30 1.95 -2.97
N HIS A 209 -14.18 1.50 -3.87
CA HIS A 209 -14.37 0.08 -4.14
C HIS A 209 -14.68 -0.70 -2.85
N ASP A 210 -15.38 -0.06 -1.89
CA ASP A 210 -15.76 -0.63 -0.61
C ASP A 210 -14.61 -1.15 0.28
N ILE A 211 -13.36 -0.75 0.01
CA ILE A 211 -12.20 -1.05 0.87
C ILE A 211 -12.35 -0.50 2.30
N GLY A 212 -13.32 0.41 2.51
CA GLY A 212 -13.74 0.88 3.81
C GLY A 212 -14.16 -0.24 4.77
N THR A 213 -14.48 -1.44 4.27
CA THR A 213 -14.70 -2.68 5.05
C THR A 213 -13.38 -3.38 5.38
N HIS A 214 -12.43 -2.60 5.91
CA HIS A 214 -11.02 -2.98 6.01
C HIS A 214 -10.75 -4.15 6.96
N VAL A 215 -11.57 -4.34 8.00
CA VAL A 215 -11.40 -5.46 8.95
C VAL A 215 -11.58 -6.80 8.25
N ILE A 216 -12.66 -6.95 7.48
CA ILE A 216 -12.91 -8.17 6.71
C ILE A 216 -11.86 -8.34 5.61
N HIS A 217 -11.47 -7.25 4.95
CA HIS A 217 -10.38 -7.29 3.99
C HIS A 217 -9.07 -7.82 4.59
N HIS A 218 -8.72 -7.44 5.82
CA HIS A 218 -7.51 -7.92 6.49
C HIS A 218 -7.57 -9.39 6.88
N LEU A 219 -8.73 -9.86 7.34
CA LEU A 219 -8.96 -11.26 7.71
C LEU A 219 -9.11 -12.18 6.50
N PHE A 220 -9.67 -11.68 5.40
CA PHE A 220 -10.00 -12.45 4.20
C PHE A 220 -9.63 -11.67 2.93
N PRO A 221 -8.34 -11.42 2.69
CA PRO A 221 -7.90 -10.57 1.57
C PRO A 221 -8.21 -11.13 0.19
N GLN A 222 -8.57 -12.41 0.09
CA GLN A 222 -8.99 -13.06 -1.17
C GLN A 222 -10.44 -12.74 -1.56
N ILE A 223 -11.24 -12.12 -0.69
CA ILE A 223 -12.55 -11.59 -1.06
C ILE A 223 -12.31 -10.34 -1.92
N PRO A 224 -12.77 -10.32 -3.19
CA PRO A 224 -12.58 -9.16 -4.04
C PRO A 224 -13.42 -7.98 -3.54
N HIS A 225 -12.98 -6.78 -3.88
CA HIS A 225 -13.58 -5.54 -3.40
C HIS A 225 -15.12 -5.47 -3.59
N TYR A 226 -15.63 -5.99 -4.71
CA TYR A 226 -17.06 -5.98 -5.06
C TYR A 226 -17.93 -6.99 -4.28
N HIS A 227 -17.33 -7.87 -3.47
CA HIS A 227 -18.05 -8.79 -2.57
C HIS A 227 -17.84 -8.46 -1.08
N LEU A 228 -17.04 -7.45 -0.74
CA LEU A 228 -16.72 -7.16 0.67
C LEU A 228 -17.97 -6.75 1.48
N VAL A 229 -18.85 -5.91 0.91
CA VAL A 229 -20.09 -5.47 1.58
C VAL A 229 -21.03 -6.64 1.85
N GLU A 230 -21.11 -7.59 0.92
CA GLU A 230 -21.91 -8.81 1.06
C GLU A 230 -21.37 -9.70 2.19
N ALA A 231 -20.04 -9.87 2.25
CA ALA A 231 -19.39 -10.63 3.30
C ALA A 231 -19.65 -10.06 4.70
N VAL A 232 -19.61 -8.73 4.86
CA VAL A 232 -19.95 -8.07 6.13
C VAL A 232 -21.40 -8.34 6.52
N ARG A 233 -22.36 -8.21 5.59
CA ARG A 233 -23.79 -8.43 5.85
C ARG A 233 -24.11 -9.87 6.26
N SER A 234 -23.43 -10.86 5.67
CA SER A 234 -23.62 -12.28 6.01
C SER A 234 -23.24 -12.65 7.46
N ARG A 235 -22.46 -11.82 8.15
CA ARG A 235 -22.06 -12.00 9.55
C ARG A 235 -23.14 -11.56 10.55
N SER A 236 -24.11 -10.76 10.11
CA SER A 236 -25.18 -10.21 10.95
C SER A 236 -26.40 -11.14 11.10
N HIS A 237 -26.32 -12.36 10.55
CA HIS A 237 -27.32 -13.43 10.65
C HIS A 237 -26.72 -14.64 11.36
#